data_AF-E9JAD5-F1
#
_entry.id   AF-E9JAD5-F1
#
_cell.length_a   1.000
_cell.length_b   1.000
_cell.length_c   1.000
_cell.angle_alpha   90.00
_cell.angle_beta   90.00
_cell.angle_gamma   90.00
#
_symmetry.space_group_name_H-M   'P 1'
#
loop_
_entity.id
_entity.type
_entity.pdbx_description
1 polymer ?
#
loop_
_entity_poly.entity_id
_entity_poly.type
_entity_poly.pdbx_seq_one_letter_code
_entity_poly.pdbx_strand_id
1 'polypeptide(L)'
;KIKGKYSPQLRAFALTVNFYSPKAYNYIRNVFQNKLPAPSTIRSWYSYTKGSPGFTKEAVEILKRRSKAAGGKKLYTCLTMDEMAIRKQVQWNKTE
;
A
#
# COMPACT_ATOMS: atom_id res chain seq x y z
N LYS A 1 16.98 -18.44 9.42
CA LYS A 1 15.68 -17.73 9.48
C LYS A 1 15.76 -16.70 10.60
N ILE A 2 15.66 -15.39 10.29
CA ILE A 2 15.61 -14.37 11.34
C ILE A 2 14.29 -14.57 12.11
N LYS A 3 14.37 -15.10 13.32
CA LYS A 3 13.25 -15.18 14.26
C LYS A 3 13.09 -13.79 14.90
N GLY A 4 12.39 -12.91 14.22
CA GLY A 4 12.12 -11.56 14.70
C GLY A 4 11.12 -10.86 13.79
N LYS A 5 10.17 -10.12 14.38
CA LYS A 5 9.28 -9.24 13.61
C LYS A 5 10.14 -8.10 13.03
N TYR A 6 10.01 -7.84 11.74
CA TYR A 6 10.65 -6.67 11.12
C TYR A 6 10.13 -5.39 11.79
N SER A 7 11.02 -4.41 11.98
CA SER A 7 10.60 -3.13 12.55
C SER A 7 9.59 -2.43 11.64
N PRO A 8 8.66 -1.64 12.19
CA PRO A 8 7.70 -0.87 11.40
C PRO A 8 8.38 0.03 10.36
N GLN A 9 9.52 0.63 10.72
CA GLN A 9 10.32 1.49 9.84
C GLN A 9 10.90 0.72 8.66
N LEU A 10 11.45 -0.48 8.91
CA LEU A 10 12.01 -1.31 7.86
C LEU A 10 10.92 -1.85 6.93
N ARG A 11 9.75 -2.20 7.48
CA ARG A 11 8.58 -2.59 6.69
C ARG A 11 8.11 -1.43 5.81
N ALA A 12 8.01 -0.21 6.35
CA ALA A 12 7.63 0.98 5.60
C ALA A 12 8.63 1.25 4.46
N PHE A 13 9.93 1.26 4.76
CA PHE A 13 10.99 1.42 3.76
C PHE A 13 10.87 0.40 2.62
N ALA A 14 10.78 -0.90 2.95
CA ALA A 14 10.71 -1.95 1.95
C ALA A 14 9.45 -1.86 1.09
N LEU A 15 8.29 -1.56 1.69
CA LEU A 15 7.03 -1.38 0.96
C LEU A 15 7.08 -0.16 0.04
N THR A 16 7.61 0.98 0.52
CA THR A 16 7.70 2.21 -0.28
C THR A 16 8.59 2.03 -1.49
N VAL A 17 9.80 1.48 -1.31
CA VAL A 17 10.74 1.28 -2.44
C VAL A 17 10.16 0.27 -3.44
N ASN A 18 9.59 -0.84 -2.97
CA ASN A 18 8.98 -1.84 -3.84
C ASN A 18 7.74 -1.31 -4.57
N PHE A 19 6.94 -0.44 -3.94
CA PHE A 19 5.79 0.22 -4.56
C PHE A 19 6.22 1.09 -5.75
N TYR A 20 7.30 1.87 -5.61
CA TYR A 20 7.83 2.68 -6.71
C TYR A 20 8.49 1.84 -7.80
N SER A 21 9.29 0.83 -7.41
CA SER A 21 9.94 -0.05 -8.38
C SER A 21 10.41 -1.36 -7.73
N PRO A 22 9.79 -2.51 -8.06
CA PRO A 22 10.28 -3.82 -7.63
C PRO A 22 11.71 -4.11 -8.08
N LYS A 23 12.11 -3.57 -9.24
CA LYS A 23 13.49 -3.68 -9.76
C LYS A 23 14.47 -2.92 -8.87
N ALA A 24 14.14 -1.69 -8.49
CA ALA A 24 14.97 -0.89 -7.58
C ALA A 24 15.09 -1.56 -6.21
N TYR A 25 13.98 -2.09 -5.68
CA TYR A 25 14.01 -2.85 -4.42
C TYR A 25 14.96 -4.05 -4.49
N ASN A 26 14.86 -4.86 -5.56
CA ASN A 26 15.73 -6.03 -5.73
C ASN A 26 17.20 -5.65 -5.86
N TYR A 27 17.51 -4.56 -6.58
CA TYR A 27 18.86 -4.03 -6.66
C TYR A 27 19.39 -3.63 -5.27
N ILE A 28 18.64 -2.82 -4.53
CA ILE A 28 19.01 -2.40 -3.17
C ILE A 28 19.21 -3.63 -2.28
N ARG A 29 18.29 -4.59 -2.33
CA ARG A 29 18.40 -5.85 -1.58
C ARG A 29 19.70 -6.60 -1.90
N ASN A 30 20.10 -6.66 -3.16
CA ASN A 30 21.36 -7.30 -3.57
C ASN A 30 22.59 -6.54 -3.04
N VAL A 31 22.59 -5.21 -3.12
CA VAL A 31 23.64 -4.34 -2.55
C VAL A 31 23.80 -4.58 -1.05
N PHE A 32 22.68 -4.75 -0.32
CA PHE A 32 22.67 -5.08 1.10
C PHE A 32 22.83 -6.59 1.39
N GLN A 33 23.49 -7.35 0.51
CA GLN A 33 23.78 -8.78 0.69
C GLN A 33 22.54 -9.61 1.06
N ASN A 34 21.38 -9.28 0.49
CA ASN A 34 20.11 -9.95 0.73
C ASN A 34 19.60 -9.91 2.17
N LYS A 35 20.10 -8.97 3.00
CA LYS A 35 19.69 -8.77 4.40
C LYS A 35 18.34 -8.05 4.55
N LEU A 36 17.79 -7.52 3.46
CA LEU A 36 16.45 -6.92 3.43
C LEU A 36 15.33 -7.96 3.24
N PRO A 37 14.07 -7.64 3.60
CA PRO A 37 12.93 -8.54 3.45
C PRO A 37 12.86 -9.21 2.07
N ALA A 38 12.57 -10.51 2.05
CA ALA A 38 12.40 -11.21 0.78
C ALA A 38 11.16 -10.68 0.03
N PRO A 39 11.13 -10.71 -1.32
CA PRO A 39 9.95 -10.31 -2.09
C PRO A 39 8.68 -11.09 -1.71
N SER A 40 8.80 -12.34 -1.26
CA SER A 40 7.69 -13.13 -0.72
C SER A 40 7.11 -12.52 0.56
N THR A 41 7.96 -12.03 1.47
CA THR A 41 7.55 -11.30 2.68
C THR A 41 6.81 -10.00 2.32
N ILE A 42 7.32 -9.27 1.34
CA ILE A 42 6.67 -8.03 0.85
C ILE A 42 5.29 -8.33 0.28
N ARG A 43 5.15 -9.38 -0.55
CA ARG A 43 3.84 -9.80 -1.08
C ARG A 43 2.85 -10.14 0.03
N SER A 44 3.29 -10.87 1.07
CA SER A 44 2.47 -11.18 2.24
C SER A 44 2.07 -9.93 3.03
N TRP A 45 2.86 -8.86 2.98
CA TRP A 45 2.46 -7.59 3.60
C TRP A 45 1.44 -6.80 2.78
N TYR A 46 1.42 -6.97 1.45
CA TYR A 46 0.39 -6.40 0.57
C TYR A 46 -0.92 -7.17 0.58
N SER A 47 -0.90 -8.49 0.88
CA SER A 47 -2.12 -9.31 0.82
C SER A 47 -3.19 -8.91 1.82
N TYR A 48 -2.86 -8.08 2.82
CA TYR A 48 -3.81 -7.50 3.76
C TYR A 48 -4.18 -6.07 3.35
N THR A 49 -4.87 -5.92 2.22
CA THR A 49 -5.53 -4.66 1.86
C THR A 49 -7.00 -4.93 1.59
N LYS A 50 -7.89 -4.27 2.32
CA LYS A 50 -9.34 -4.40 2.16
C LYS A 50 -9.80 -3.64 0.91
N GLY A 51 -9.57 -4.23 -0.26
CA GLY A 51 -9.93 -3.69 -1.58
C GLY A 51 -11.37 -3.98 -2.01
N SER A 52 -12.31 -4.06 -1.07
CA SER A 52 -13.73 -4.31 -1.39
C SER A 52 -14.33 -3.16 -2.20
N PRO A 53 -15.27 -3.43 -3.13
CA PRO A 53 -15.98 -2.38 -3.85
C PRO A 53 -16.60 -1.33 -2.92
N GLY A 54 -16.67 -0.07 -3.37
CA GLY A 54 -17.25 1.05 -2.63
C GLY A 54 -16.20 2.04 -2.14
N PHE A 55 -16.46 2.67 -0.99
CA PHE A 55 -15.60 3.71 -0.44
C PHE A 55 -14.39 3.16 0.30
N THR A 56 -13.22 3.70 0.01
CA THR A 56 -11.98 3.43 0.76
C THR A 56 -12.07 4.07 2.15
N LYS A 57 -12.22 3.25 3.19
CA LYS A 57 -12.38 3.72 4.58
C LYS A 57 -11.18 4.54 5.04
N GLU A 58 -9.98 4.13 4.62
CA GLU A 58 -8.71 4.76 4.93
C GLU A 58 -8.65 6.19 4.38
N ALA A 59 -9.15 6.41 3.15
CA ALA A 59 -9.20 7.73 2.55
C ALA A 59 -10.14 8.67 3.32
N VAL A 60 -11.33 8.18 3.68
CA VAL A 60 -12.30 8.94 4.49
C VAL A 60 -11.74 9.26 5.88
N GLU A 61 -11.03 8.33 6.50
CA GLU A 61 -10.40 8.56 7.81
C GLU A 61 -9.33 9.65 7.74
N ILE A 62 -8.52 9.69 6.68
CA ILE A 62 -7.53 10.75 6.45
C ILE A 62 -8.21 12.11 6.30
N LEU A 63 -9.31 12.19 5.54
CA LEU A 63 -10.09 13.43 5.41
C LEU A 63 -10.64 13.89 6.77
N LYS A 64 -11.13 12.97 7.59
CA LYS A 64 -11.58 13.27 8.97
C LYS A 64 -10.46 13.82 9.84
N ARG A 65 -9.25 13.26 9.76
CA ARG A 65 -8.08 13.77 10.50
C ARG A 65 -7.69 15.17 10.03
N ARG A 66 -7.68 15.42 8.72
CA ARG A 66 -7.40 16.77 8.17
C ARG A 66 -8.44 17.81 8.59
N SER A 67 -9.71 17.44 8.57
CA SER A 67 -10.81 18.30 9.05
C SER A 67 -10.65 18.68 10.52
N LYS A 68 -10.30 17.73 11.38
CA LYS A 68 -9.99 18.01 12.80
C LYS A 68 -8.78 18.93 12.96
N ALA A 69 -7.70 18.68 12.21
CA ALA A 69 -6.49 19.49 12.28
C ALA A 69 -6.70 20.93 11.78
N ALA A 70 -7.70 21.18 10.93
CA ALA A 70 -8.03 22.51 10.44
C ALA A 70 -8.66 23.43 11.51
N GLY A 71 -8.98 22.92 12.70
CA GLY A 71 -9.34 23.75 13.86
C GLY A 71 -10.55 24.66 13.63
N GLY A 72 -11.57 24.17 12.91
CA GLY A 72 -12.78 24.94 12.60
C GLY A 72 -12.73 25.75 11.30
N LYS A 73 -11.59 25.80 10.60
CA LYS A 73 -11.52 26.36 9.25
C LYS A 73 -12.28 25.46 8.27
N LYS A 74 -13.10 26.06 7.40
CA LYS A 74 -13.78 25.32 6.32
C LYS A 74 -12.73 24.81 5.33
N LEU A 75 -12.70 23.50 5.14
CA LEU A 75 -11.91 22.87 4.09
C LEU A 75 -12.80 22.69 2.85
N TYR A 76 -12.37 23.29 1.75
CA TYR A 76 -13.00 23.08 0.44
C TYR A 76 -12.25 21.99 -0.31
N THR A 77 -12.99 21.02 -0.85
CA THR A 77 -12.44 19.90 -1.61
C THR A 77 -13.30 19.66 -2.85
N CYS A 78 -12.67 19.27 -3.95
CA CYS A 78 -13.38 18.81 -5.15
C CYS A 78 -13.29 17.28 -5.22
N LEU A 79 -14.40 16.63 -5.53
CA LEU A 79 -14.43 15.21 -5.88
C LEU A 79 -14.60 15.10 -7.39
N THR A 80 -13.54 14.65 -8.07
CA THR A 80 -13.56 14.34 -9.49
C THR A 80 -13.54 12.83 -9.66
N MET A 81 -14.42 12.29 -10.50
CA MET A 81 -14.44 10.87 -10.83
C MET A 81 -14.51 10.69 -12.35
N ASP A 82 -13.89 9.62 -12.82
CA ASP A 82 -13.94 9.17 -14.21
C ASP A 82 -13.83 7.64 -14.21
N GLU A 83 -14.31 7.00 -15.27
CA GLU A 83 -14.30 5.56 -15.44
C GLU A 83 -13.12 5.09 -16.30
N MET A 84 -12.66 3.86 -16.04
CA MET A 84 -11.60 3.24 -16.83
C MET A 84 -12.10 1.94 -17.43
N ALA A 85 -11.99 1.82 -18.76
CA ALA A 85 -12.28 0.57 -19.44
C ALA A 85 -11.27 -0.50 -19.02
N ILE A 86 -11.75 -1.59 -18.43
CA ILE A 86 -10.95 -2.77 -18.07
C ILE A 86 -11.20 -3.93 -19.04
N ARG A 87 -10.23 -4.85 -19.15
CA ARG A 87 -10.36 -6.03 -20.02
C ARG A 87 -11.54 -6.90 -19.55
N LYS A 88 -12.49 -7.16 -20.46
CA LYS A 88 -13.59 -8.09 -20.24
C LYS A 88 -13.08 -9.53 -20.25
N GLN A 89 -12.91 -10.12 -19.07
CA GLN A 89 -12.48 -11.51 -18.89
C GLN A 89 -12.96 -12.02 -17.54
N VAL A 90 -13.20 -13.33 -17.44
CA VAL A 90 -13.43 -14.00 -16.15
C VAL A 90 -12.08 -14.22 -15.47
N GLN A 91 -11.96 -13.80 -14.21
CA GLN A 91 -10.81 -14.10 -13.37
C GLN A 91 -11.25 -14.89 -12.14
N TRP A 92 -10.45 -15.88 -11.77
CA TRP A 92 -10.65 -16.68 -10.57
C TRP A 92 -9.68 -16.25 -9.49
N ASN A 93 -10.21 -15.79 -8.37
CA ASN A 93 -9.42 -15.59 -7.15
C ASN A 93 -9.44 -16.90 -6.35
N LYS A 94 -8.27 -17.38 -5.91
CA LYS A 94 -8.16 -18.58 -5.05
C LYS A 94 -8.38 -18.26 -3.56
N THR A 95 -8.69 -17.01 -3.24
CA THR A 95 -8.69 -16.47 -1.87
C THR A 95 -10.03 -15.83 -1.53
N GLU A 96 -11.12 -16.58 -1.73
CA GLU A 96 -12.42 -16.36 -1.09
C GLU A 96 -12.85 -17.64 -0.38
#